data_AF-A0A915ZQU1-F1
#
_entry.id   AF-A0A915ZQU1-F1
#
_cell.length_a   1.000
_cell.length_b   1.000
_cell.length_c   1.000
_cell.angle_alpha   90.00
_cell.angle_beta   90.00
_cell.angle_gamma   90.00
#
_symmetry.space_group_name_H-M   'P 1'
#
loop_
_entity.id
_entity.type
_entity.pdbx_description
1 polymer ?
#
loop_
_entity_poly.entity_id
_entity_poly.type
_entity_poly.pdbx_seq_one_letter_code
_entity_poly.pdbx_strand_id
1 'polypeptide(L)'
;MKTPGRSPNTVIILIIFDLVMDLLFSVRVREVEWLYIPNTVILLISLAINTLFVLYLSRELHSLGSNVNSVVLLFFTLLSCADVETLNILQSYKFFGSKFSDSTARKIFWVACLGIFVEDIPQISIQILYFLTVGYYDTLTSLSLVSSCTTIAVHVIGRVFNIKEAICPKRLDDSEESSRLNIIIAK
;
A
#
# COMPACT_ATOMS: atom_id res chain seq x y z
N MET A 1 -12.22 -9.19 -2.34
CA MET A 1 -12.11 -8.26 -3.47
C MET A 1 -10.87 -8.64 -4.26
N LYS A 2 -11.00 -9.03 -5.54
CA LYS A 2 -9.87 -9.54 -6.33
C LYS A 2 -9.32 -8.37 -7.13
N THR A 3 -8.28 -7.69 -6.63
CA THR A 3 -7.60 -6.61 -7.36
C THR A 3 -7.18 -7.12 -8.75
N PRO A 4 -7.82 -6.67 -9.84
CA PRO A 4 -7.51 -7.22 -11.16
C PRO A 4 -6.14 -6.69 -11.62
N GLY A 5 -5.24 -7.61 -11.98
CA GLY A 5 -4.02 -7.31 -12.74
C GLY A 5 -2.72 -7.06 -11.95
N ARG A 6 -2.71 -7.17 -10.61
CA ARG A 6 -1.48 -7.02 -9.81
C ARG A 6 -1.09 -8.31 -9.12
N SER A 7 0.14 -8.79 -9.35
CA SER A 7 0.71 -9.88 -8.57
C SER A 7 1.04 -9.36 -7.17
N PRO A 8 0.51 -9.96 -6.09
CA PRO A 8 0.84 -9.60 -4.71
C PRO A 8 2.35 -9.52 -4.45
N ASN A 9 3.10 -10.43 -5.06
CA ASN A 9 4.56 -10.52 -4.91
C ASN A 9 5.27 -9.28 -5.45
N THR A 10 4.78 -8.72 -6.57
CA THR A 10 5.35 -7.51 -7.17
C THR A 10 5.17 -6.31 -6.25
N VAL A 11 4.00 -6.18 -5.61
CA VAL A 11 3.72 -5.07 -4.71
C VAL A 11 4.57 -5.18 -3.44
N ILE A 12 4.69 -6.39 -2.87
CA ILE A 12 5.57 -6.63 -1.72
C ILE A 12 7.03 -6.26 -2.02
N ILE A 13 7.55 -6.65 -3.19
CA ILE A 13 8.91 -6.28 -3.60
C ILE A 13 9.06 -4.76 -3.70
N LEU A 14 8.05 -4.07 -4.25
CA LEU A 14 8.06 -2.62 -4.36
C LEU A 14 8.04 -1.95 -2.98
N ILE A 15 7.22 -2.40 -2.04
CA ILE A 15 7.18 -1.87 -0.66
C ILE A 15 8.55 -2.01 0.03
N ILE A 16 9.17 -3.19 -0.08
CA ILE A 16 10.50 -3.41 0.52
C ILE A 16 11.55 -2.52 -0.16
N PHE A 17 11.50 -2.43 -1.49
CA PHE A 17 12.43 -1.60 -2.25
C PHE A 17 12.29 -0.13 -1.87
N ASP A 18 11.06 0.36 -1.75
CA ASP A 18 10.76 1.74 -1.37
C ASP A 18 11.31 2.08 0.01
N LEU A 19 11.01 1.25 1.02
CA LEU A 19 11.55 1.40 2.37
C LEU A 19 13.10 1.47 2.36
N VAL A 20 13.75 0.61 1.59
CA VAL A 20 15.22 0.60 1.48
C VAL A 20 15.71 1.89 0.83
N MET A 21 15.08 2.33 -0.26
CA MET A 21 15.48 3.55 -0.97
C MET A 21 15.29 4.80 -0.11
N ASP A 22 14.27 4.82 0.73
CA ASP A 22 13.95 5.94 1.60
C ASP A 22 14.92 6.06 2.76
N LEU A 23 15.31 4.93 3.35
CA LEU A 23 16.37 4.87 4.35
C LEU A 23 17.72 5.32 3.77
N LEU A 24 18.05 4.85 2.56
CA LEU A 24 19.29 5.25 1.90
C LEU A 24 19.29 6.74 1.51
N PHE A 25 18.16 7.26 1.03
CA PHE A 25 18.01 8.69 0.75
C PHE A 25 18.11 9.54 2.02
N SER A 26 17.59 9.06 3.15
CA SER A 26 17.71 9.73 4.45
C SER A 26 19.17 9.86 4.92
N VAL A 27 20.03 8.90 4.57
CA VAL A 27 21.49 9.05 4.77
C VAL A 27 22.06 10.08 3.81
N ARG A 28 21.61 10.07 2.55
CA ARG A 28 22.13 10.94 1.49
C ARG A 28 21.80 12.42 1.68
N VAL A 29 20.58 12.73 2.10
CA VAL A 29 20.08 14.09 2.29
C VAL A 29 20.81 14.85 3.43
N ARG A 30 21.61 14.15 4.25
CA ARG A 30 22.46 14.76 5.29
C ARG A 30 23.46 15.79 4.77
N GLU A 31 23.83 15.71 3.49
CA GLU A 31 24.67 16.73 2.85
C GLU A 31 23.98 18.10 2.76
N VAL A 32 22.65 18.13 2.86
CA VAL A 32 21.83 19.34 2.86
C VAL A 32 21.06 19.41 4.17
N GLU A 33 21.70 19.97 5.20
CA GLU A 33 21.20 19.96 6.60
C GLU A 33 19.74 20.43 6.75
N TRP A 34 19.35 21.46 6.01
CA TRP A 34 18.00 22.02 6.09
C TRP A 34 16.92 21.10 5.46
N LEU A 35 17.30 20.17 4.58
CA LEU A 35 16.42 19.12 4.04
C LEU A 35 16.43 17.85 4.87
N TYR A 36 17.50 17.59 5.63
CA TYR A 36 17.62 16.38 6.45
C TYR A 36 16.57 16.28 7.55
N ILE A 37 16.34 17.37 8.29
CA ILE A 37 15.34 17.42 9.37
C ILE A 37 13.92 17.12 8.82
N PRO A 38 13.39 17.85 7.82
CA PRO A 38 12.05 17.57 7.32
C PRO A 38 11.93 16.16 6.72
N ASN A 39 12.95 15.66 6.02
CA ASN A 39 12.96 14.29 5.48
C ASN A 39 12.81 13.24 6.58
N THR A 40 13.63 13.37 7.63
CA THR A 40 13.63 12.42 8.76
C THR A 40 12.30 12.45 9.51
N VAL A 41 11.73 13.65 9.69
CA VAL A 41 10.44 13.83 10.35
C VAL A 41 9.31 13.18 9.55
N ILE A 42 9.28 13.37 8.22
CA ILE A 42 8.28 12.75 7.34
C ILE A 42 8.33 11.23 7.43
N LEU A 43 9.53 10.64 7.27
CA LEU A 43 9.72 9.19 7.32
C LEU A 43 9.30 8.61 8.68
N LEU A 44 9.68 9.27 9.79
CA LEU A 44 9.32 8.83 11.13
C LEU A 44 7.82 8.94 11.40
N ILE A 45 7.17 10.03 10.95
CA ILE A 45 5.73 10.21 11.10
C ILE A 45 4.98 9.13 10.33
N SER A 46 5.37 8.84 9.08
CA SER A 46 4.69 7.81 8.30
C SER A 46 4.81 6.42 8.93
N LEU A 47 6.03 6.03 9.30
CA LEU A 47 6.28 4.76 9.99
C LEU A 47 5.49 4.67 11.31
N ALA A 48 5.39 5.77 12.05
CA ALA A 48 4.61 5.83 13.29
C ALA A 48 3.11 5.65 13.04
N ILE A 49 2.54 6.32 12.03
CA ILE A 49 1.12 6.19 11.66
C ILE A 49 0.82 4.74 11.27
N ASN A 50 1.63 4.16 10.39
CA ASN A 50 1.46 2.77 9.93
C ASN A 50 1.58 1.78 11.10
N THR A 51 2.59 1.94 11.94
CA THR A 51 2.78 1.09 13.13
C THR A 51 1.63 1.20 14.13
N LEU A 52 1.19 2.42 14.45
CA LEU A 52 0.06 2.64 15.36
C LEU A 52 -1.24 2.05 14.81
N PHE A 53 -1.45 2.13 13.50
CA PHE A 53 -2.62 1.54 12.85
C PHE A 53 -2.59 0.00 12.87
N VAL A 54 -1.43 -0.61 12.62
CA VAL A 54 -1.26 -2.08 12.74
C VAL A 54 -1.49 -2.53 14.18
N LEU A 55 -0.99 -1.80 15.18
CA LEU A 55 -1.24 -2.07 16.59
C LEU A 55 -2.73 -1.94 16.95
N TYR A 56 -3.41 -0.93 16.40
CA TYR A 56 -4.87 -0.79 16.54
C TYR A 56 -5.62 -2.00 15.98
N LEU A 57 -5.15 -2.58 14.87
CA LEU A 57 -5.72 -3.78 14.25
C LEU A 57 -5.22 -5.10 14.86
N SER A 58 -4.32 -5.09 15.85
CA SER A 58 -3.67 -6.32 16.32
C SER A 58 -4.66 -7.36 16.84
N ARG A 59 -5.77 -6.93 17.45
CA ARG A 59 -6.85 -7.82 17.93
C ARG A 59 -7.53 -8.55 16.77
N GLU A 60 -7.80 -7.85 15.68
CA GLU A 60 -8.41 -8.41 14.48
C GLU A 60 -7.40 -9.32 13.76
N LEU A 61 -6.14 -8.90 13.63
CA LEU A 61 -5.06 -9.73 13.08
C LEU A 61 -4.82 -11.00 13.89
N HIS A 62 -4.85 -10.94 15.22
CA HIS A 62 -4.69 -12.11 16.09
C HIS A 62 -5.81 -13.14 15.85
N SER A 63 -7.04 -12.68 15.59
CA SER A 63 -8.15 -13.56 15.22
C SER A 63 -7.93 -14.27 13.87
N LEU A 64 -7.13 -13.68 12.96
CA LEU A 64 -6.71 -14.34 11.72
C LEU A 64 -5.81 -15.55 12.01
N GLY A 65 -4.88 -15.39 12.95
CA GLY A 65 -3.79 -16.33 13.26
C GLY A 65 -4.20 -17.72 13.74
N SER A 66 -5.43 -17.90 14.24
CA SER A 66 -5.90 -19.22 14.71
C SER A 66 -5.91 -20.31 13.62
N ASN A 67 -6.01 -19.94 12.33
CA ASN A 67 -6.04 -20.90 11.22
C ASN A 67 -4.92 -20.65 10.18
N VAL A 68 -4.04 -19.67 10.41
CA VAL A 68 -3.01 -19.24 9.44
C VAL A 68 -1.64 -19.64 9.97
N ASN A 69 -0.69 -19.94 9.08
CA ASN A 69 0.72 -20.00 9.44
C ASN A 69 1.18 -18.68 10.10
N SER A 70 1.56 -18.75 11.38
CA SER A 70 1.99 -17.60 12.18
C SER A 70 3.14 -16.81 11.54
N VAL A 71 4.05 -17.48 10.80
CA VAL A 71 5.17 -16.81 10.11
C VAL A 71 4.67 -15.88 9.01
N VAL A 72 3.68 -16.32 8.22
CA VAL A 72 3.10 -15.52 7.14
C VAL A 72 2.38 -14.31 7.73
N LEU A 73 1.59 -14.50 8.79
CA LEU A 73 0.90 -13.40 9.45
C LEU A 73 1.88 -12.37 10.04
N LEU A 74 2.95 -12.83 10.68
CA LEU A 74 4.00 -11.95 11.20
C LEU A 74 4.70 -11.17 10.08
N PHE A 75 5.00 -11.82 8.96
CA PHE A 75 5.61 -11.16 7.80
C PHE A 75 4.73 -10.02 7.27
N PHE A 76 3.44 -10.28 7.03
CA PHE A 76 2.50 -9.24 6.60
C PHE A 76 2.29 -8.16 7.66
N THR A 77 2.30 -8.51 8.95
CA THR A 77 2.18 -7.54 10.04
C THR A 77 3.38 -6.58 10.04
N LEU A 78 4.60 -7.11 9.95
CA LEU A 78 5.83 -6.33 9.93
C LEU A 78 5.88 -5.41 8.70
N LEU A 79 5.54 -5.95 7.53
CA LEU A 79 5.53 -5.19 6.29
C LEU A 79 4.42 -4.13 6.28
N SER A 80 3.31 -4.36 7.00
CA SER A 80 2.26 -3.36 7.21
C SER A 80 2.67 -2.21 8.13
N CYS A 81 3.66 -2.41 9.00
CA CYS A 81 4.25 -1.32 9.78
C CYS A 81 5.07 -0.39 8.88
N ALA A 82 5.68 -0.91 7.81
CA ALA A 82 6.36 -0.10 6.80
C ALA A 82 5.33 0.58 5.89
N ASP A 83 4.42 -0.19 5.30
CA ASP A 83 3.37 0.31 4.43
C ASP A 83 2.06 -0.46 4.62
N VAL A 84 1.03 0.27 5.06
CA VAL A 84 -0.32 -0.24 5.30
C VAL A 84 -0.98 -0.85 4.06
N GLU A 85 -0.54 -0.52 2.84
CA GLU A 85 -1.01 -1.14 1.59
C GLU A 85 -0.79 -2.66 1.60
N THR A 86 0.18 -3.15 2.39
CA THR A 86 0.37 -4.57 2.68
C THR A 86 -0.91 -5.23 3.22
N LEU A 87 -1.70 -4.54 4.04
CA LEU A 87 -2.98 -5.05 4.54
C LEU A 87 -4.03 -5.13 3.43
N ASN A 88 -4.00 -4.20 2.45
CA ASN A 88 -4.86 -4.27 1.27
C ASN A 88 -4.55 -5.50 0.41
N ILE A 89 -3.28 -5.90 0.33
CA ILE A 89 -2.88 -7.16 -0.31
C ILE A 89 -3.35 -8.35 0.53
N LEU A 90 -3.15 -8.29 1.85
CA LEU A 90 -3.55 -9.38 2.75
C LEU A 90 -5.03 -9.71 2.62
N GLN A 91 -5.92 -8.71 2.65
CA GLN A 91 -7.37 -8.91 2.47
C GLN A 91 -7.75 -9.45 1.08
N SER A 92 -6.91 -9.24 0.05
CA SER A 92 -7.20 -9.73 -1.30
C SER A 92 -7.12 -11.25 -1.39
N TYR A 93 -6.35 -11.89 -0.51
CA TYR A 93 -6.28 -13.34 -0.40
C TYR A 93 -7.58 -13.89 0.21
N LYS A 94 -8.20 -14.86 -0.48
CA LYS A 94 -9.46 -15.50 -0.06
C LYS A 94 -9.44 -16.00 1.39
N PHE A 95 -8.28 -16.42 1.88
CA PHE A 95 -8.12 -16.95 3.23
C PHE A 95 -8.25 -15.90 4.34
N PHE A 96 -7.92 -14.65 4.03
CA PHE A 96 -7.88 -13.54 4.97
C PHE A 96 -9.03 -12.55 4.75
N GLY A 97 -9.44 -12.33 3.49
CA GLY A 97 -10.47 -11.35 3.15
C GLY A 97 -11.84 -11.60 3.79
N SER A 98 -12.21 -12.86 4.06
CA SER A 98 -13.47 -13.20 4.74
C SER A 98 -13.48 -12.88 6.24
N LYS A 99 -12.32 -12.56 6.81
CA LYS A 99 -12.16 -12.32 8.24
C LYS A 99 -11.99 -10.84 8.60
N PHE A 100 -11.74 -9.97 7.62
CA PHE A 100 -11.74 -8.52 7.84
C PHE A 100 -13.16 -7.98 7.76
N SER A 101 -13.53 -7.11 8.70
CA SER A 101 -14.79 -6.36 8.62
C SER A 101 -14.77 -5.31 7.50
N ASP A 102 -15.92 -5.02 6.90
CA ASP A 102 -16.10 -3.89 5.95
C ASP A 102 -15.66 -2.55 6.55
N SER A 103 -15.81 -2.39 7.87
CA SER A 103 -15.30 -1.20 8.58
C SER A 103 -13.77 -1.16 8.55
N THR A 104 -13.11 -2.30 8.71
CA THR A 104 -11.65 -2.40 8.75
C THR A 104 -11.05 -2.21 7.36
N ALA A 105 -11.63 -2.83 6.33
CA ALA A 105 -11.25 -2.61 4.93
C ALA A 105 -11.29 -1.12 4.54
N ARG A 106 -12.34 -0.41 4.97
CA ARG A 106 -12.48 1.04 4.75
C ARG A 106 -11.42 1.85 5.47
N LYS A 107 -11.08 1.50 6.71
CA LYS A 107 -10.01 2.18 7.47
C LYS A 107 -8.65 1.95 6.82
N ILE A 108 -8.33 0.72 6.40
CA ILE A 108 -7.09 0.39 5.69
C ILE A 108 -6.98 1.26 4.43
N PHE A 109 -8.06 1.38 3.64
CA PHE A 109 -8.09 2.25 2.47
C PHE A 109 -7.81 3.73 2.81
N TRP A 110 -8.43 4.28 3.86
CA TRP A 110 -8.22 5.68 4.23
C TRP A 110 -6.84 5.96 4.82
N VAL A 111 -6.27 5.03 5.60
CA VAL A 111 -4.91 5.17 6.13
C VAL A 111 -3.87 5.06 5.01
N ALA A 112 -4.06 4.13 4.07
CA ALA A 112 -3.27 4.12 2.85
C ALA A 112 -3.39 5.47 2.14
N CYS A 113 -4.62 6.01 2.03
CA CYS A 113 -4.84 7.33 1.45
C CYS A 113 -4.07 8.45 2.12
N LEU A 114 -4.03 8.46 3.44
CA LEU A 114 -3.26 9.40 4.23
C LEU A 114 -1.76 9.30 3.93
N GLY A 115 -1.23 8.08 3.74
CA GLY A 115 0.18 7.83 3.40
C GLY A 115 0.67 8.64 2.19
N ILE A 116 -0.11 8.71 1.10
CA ILE A 116 0.28 9.53 -0.09
C ILE A 116 0.54 10.99 0.28
N PHE A 117 -0.32 11.56 1.13
CA PHE A 117 -0.25 12.98 1.45
C PHE A 117 0.80 13.30 2.51
N VAL A 118 1.05 12.35 3.43
CA VAL A 118 1.96 12.54 4.56
C VAL A 118 3.40 12.15 4.22
N GLU A 119 3.58 11.11 3.40
CA GLU A 119 4.88 10.54 3.03
C GLU A 119 5.19 10.80 1.56
N ASP A 120 4.46 10.15 0.65
CA ASP A 120 4.88 10.06 -0.74
C ASP A 120 5.06 11.43 -1.42
N ILE A 121 4.08 12.34 -1.30
CA ILE A 121 4.14 13.67 -1.92
C ILE A 121 5.23 14.55 -1.27
N PRO A 122 5.28 14.71 0.08
CA PRO A 122 6.36 15.45 0.73
C PRO A 122 7.76 14.90 0.42
N GLN A 123 7.91 13.59 0.34
CA GLN A 123 9.19 12.94 0.10
C GLN A 123 9.71 13.15 -1.32
N ILE A 124 8.85 13.01 -2.34
CA ILE A 124 9.21 13.39 -3.71
C ILE A 124 9.60 14.86 -3.77
N SER A 125 8.88 15.72 -3.05
CA SER A 125 9.19 17.16 -3.00
C SER A 125 10.59 17.41 -2.44
N ILE A 126 10.98 16.68 -1.38
CA ILE A 126 12.34 16.76 -0.81
C ILE A 126 13.40 16.22 -1.77
N GLN A 127 13.15 15.08 -2.44
CA GLN A 127 14.09 14.52 -3.42
C GLN A 127 14.34 15.48 -4.59
N ILE A 128 13.29 16.16 -5.08
CA ILE A 128 13.41 17.19 -6.12
C ILE A 128 14.20 18.40 -5.59
N LEU A 129 13.88 18.90 -4.40
CA LEU A 129 14.62 20.03 -3.80
C LEU A 129 16.10 19.69 -3.57
N TYR A 130 16.38 18.48 -3.12
CA TYR A 130 17.74 17.97 -2.95
C TYR A 130 18.49 17.95 -4.29
N PHE A 131 17.86 17.42 -5.34
CA PHE A 131 18.43 17.41 -6.70
C PHE A 131 18.75 18.83 -7.19
N LEU A 132 17.82 19.78 -7.01
CA LEU A 132 18.02 21.19 -7.38
C LEU A 132 19.13 21.86 -6.56
N THR A 133 19.33 21.45 -5.31
CA THR A 133 20.33 22.05 -4.41
C THR A 133 21.74 21.56 -4.71
N VAL A 134 21.89 20.25 -4.92
CA VAL A 134 23.20 19.61 -5.08
C VAL A 134 23.75 19.74 -6.51
N GLY A 135 22.86 19.84 -7.51
CA GLY A 135 23.24 20.21 -8.88
C GLY A 135 23.99 19.14 -9.67
N TYR A 136 24.14 17.91 -9.15
CA TYR A 136 24.69 16.77 -9.88
C TYR A 136 23.85 15.51 -9.68
N TYR A 137 23.93 14.60 -10.65
CA TYR A 137 23.21 13.34 -10.65
C TYR A 137 23.96 12.31 -9.82
N ASP A 138 23.42 12.02 -8.63
CA ASP A 138 23.82 10.86 -7.86
C ASP A 138 22.88 9.68 -8.18
N THR A 139 23.46 8.51 -8.43
CA THR A 139 22.73 7.27 -8.75
C THR A 139 21.73 6.92 -7.66
N LEU A 140 22.12 7.12 -6.40
CA LEU A 140 21.29 6.78 -5.24
C LEU A 140 20.04 7.65 -5.17
N THR A 141 20.23 8.96 -5.30
CA THR A 141 19.14 9.95 -5.35
C THR A 141 18.19 9.67 -6.53
N SER A 142 18.75 9.32 -7.68
CA SER A 142 17.97 9.03 -8.89
C SER A 142 17.12 7.75 -8.73
N LEU A 143 17.69 6.69 -8.15
CA LEU A 143 16.96 5.46 -7.85
C LEU A 143 15.85 5.71 -6.82
N SER A 144 16.09 6.57 -5.83
CA SER A 144 15.10 6.87 -4.79
C SER A 144 13.91 7.62 -5.39
N LEU A 145 14.17 8.58 -6.29
CA LEU A 145 13.11 9.29 -7.00
C LEU A 145 12.31 8.37 -7.95
N VAL A 146 12.98 7.45 -8.64
CA VAL A 146 12.29 6.41 -9.44
C VAL A 146 11.44 5.50 -8.57
N SER A 147 11.94 5.12 -7.39
CA SER A 147 11.18 4.34 -6.40
C SER A 147 9.90 5.06 -6.00
N SER A 148 10.02 6.27 -5.46
CA SER A 148 8.87 7.03 -4.95
C SER A 148 7.85 7.32 -6.05
N CYS A 149 8.29 7.63 -7.29
CA CYS A 149 7.38 7.76 -8.43
C CYS A 149 6.62 6.46 -8.74
N THR A 150 7.32 5.33 -8.69
CA THR A 150 6.73 4.01 -8.93
C THR A 150 5.73 3.64 -7.84
N THR A 151 6.06 3.92 -6.59
CA THR A 151 5.21 3.69 -5.41
C THR A 151 3.92 4.51 -5.48
N ILE A 152 4.01 5.82 -5.76
CA ILE A 152 2.79 6.64 -5.98
C ILE A 152 1.96 6.09 -7.14
N ALA A 153 2.58 5.74 -8.26
CA ALA A 153 1.84 5.16 -9.39
C ALA A 153 1.12 3.87 -8.97
N VAL A 154 1.76 3.03 -8.15
CA VAL A 154 1.15 1.82 -7.59
C VAL A 154 -0.04 2.15 -6.71
N HIS A 155 0.14 3.05 -5.75
CA HIS A 155 -0.90 3.46 -4.79
C HIS A 155 -2.10 4.10 -5.48
N VAL A 156 -1.87 5.02 -6.41
CA VAL A 156 -2.93 5.69 -7.17
C VAL A 156 -3.68 4.71 -8.05
N ILE A 157 -2.98 3.88 -8.83
CA ILE A 157 -3.61 2.89 -9.70
C ILE A 157 -4.46 1.91 -8.88
N GLY A 158 -3.92 1.37 -7.78
CA GLY A 158 -4.65 0.45 -6.91
C GLY A 158 -5.98 1.02 -6.42
N ARG A 159 -6.00 2.31 -6.07
CA ARG A 159 -7.21 2.99 -5.58
C ARG A 159 -8.21 3.29 -6.67
N VAL A 160 -7.75 3.74 -7.84
CA VAL A 160 -8.64 3.98 -8.98
C VAL A 160 -9.36 2.69 -9.38
N PHE A 161 -8.66 1.55 -9.37
CA PHE A 161 -9.30 0.25 -9.62
C PHE A 161 -10.29 -0.14 -8.53
N ASN A 162 -9.94 0.00 -7.26
CA ASN A 162 -10.85 -0.31 -6.14
C ASN A 162 -12.14 0.54 -6.18
N ILE A 163 -12.04 1.82 -6.54
CA ILE A 163 -13.19 2.72 -6.72
C ILE A 163 -14.04 2.30 -7.92
N LYS A 164 -13.40 1.96 -9.05
CA LYS A 164 -14.13 1.50 -10.24
C LYS A 164 -14.90 0.20 -10.00
N GLU A 165 -14.33 -0.75 -9.26
CA GLU A 165 -15.02 -2.01 -8.90
C GLU A 165 -16.20 -1.74 -7.95
N ALA A 166 -16.09 -0.76 -7.05
CA ALA A 166 -17.18 -0.37 -6.15
C ALA A 166 -18.33 0.38 -6.87
N ILE A 167 -18.02 1.15 -7.92
CA ILE A 167 -19.02 1.92 -8.70
C ILE A 167 -19.64 1.08 -9.82
N CYS A 168 -18.92 0.09 -10.33
CA CYS A 168 -19.39 -0.81 -11.39
C CYS A 168 -19.56 -2.24 -10.82
N PRO A 169 -20.60 -2.49 -10.00
CA PRO A 169 -20.88 -3.85 -9.56
C PRO A 169 -21.25 -4.68 -10.80
N LYS A 170 -20.69 -5.88 -10.86
CA LYS A 170 -20.85 -6.91 -11.90
C LYS A 170 -22.24 -6.90 -12.57
N ARG A 171 -22.40 -6.15 -13.66
CA ARG A 171 -23.59 -6.28 -14.53
C ARG A 171 -23.53 -7.53 -15.42
N LEU A 172 -22.44 -8.30 -15.35
CA LEU A 172 -22.17 -9.45 -16.22
C LEU A 172 -22.53 -10.80 -15.57
N ASP A 173 -22.51 -10.94 -14.24
CA ASP A 173 -22.92 -12.19 -13.56
C ASP A 173 -24.44 -12.37 -13.62
N ASP A 174 -25.20 -11.29 -13.39
CA ASP A 174 -26.67 -11.33 -13.39
C ASP A 174 -27.25 -11.68 -14.77
N SER A 175 -26.57 -11.32 -15.87
CA SER A 175 -27.04 -11.63 -17.23
C SER A 175 -26.87 -13.10 -17.62
N GLU A 176 -25.82 -13.75 -17.10
CA GLU A 176 -25.53 -15.15 -17.40
C GLU A 176 -26.34 -16.07 -16.47
N GLU A 177 -26.54 -15.67 -15.21
CA GLU A 177 -27.41 -16.37 -14.26
C GLU A 177 -28.90 -16.22 -14.62
N SER A 178 -29.36 -15.03 -15.03
CA SER A 178 -30.72 -14.81 -15.54
C SER A 178 -30.99 -15.59 -16.85
N SER A 179 -30.00 -15.69 -17.74
CA SER A 179 -30.11 -16.51 -18.95
C SER A 179 -30.17 -18.01 -18.62
N ARG A 180 -29.41 -18.49 -17.63
CA ARG A 180 -29.47 -19.88 -17.17
C ARG A 180 -30.80 -20.22 -16.48
N LEU A 181 -31.33 -19.31 -15.66
CA LEU A 181 -32.64 -19.47 -15.01
C LEU A 181 -33.79 -19.49 -16.02
N ASN A 182 -33.76 -18.64 -17.05
CA ASN A 182 -34.78 -18.63 -18.09
C ASN A 182 -34.78 -19.91 -18.94
N ILE A 183 -33.61 -20.53 -19.17
CA ILE A 183 -33.51 -21.83 -19.86
C ILE A 183 -34.08 -22.97 -19.01
N ILE A 184 -33.98 -22.90 -17.67
CA ILE A 184 -34.50 -23.92 -16.76
C ILE A 184 -36.03 -23.82 -16.61
N ILE A 185 -36.60 -22.61 -16.63
CA ILE A 185 -38.05 -22.39 -16.49
C ILE A 185 -38.81 -22.69 -17.80
N ALA A 186 -38.14 -22.62 -18.95
CA ALA A 186 -38.75 -22.89 -20.27
C ALA A 186 -38.77 -24.38 -20.68
N LYS A 187 -38.46 -25.30 -19.76
CA LYS A 187 -38.38 -26.75 -20.01
C LYS A 187 -39.33 -27.51 -19.09
#